data_AF-A0A8T3Z074-F1
#
_entry.id   AF-A0A8T3Z074-F1
#
_cell.length_a   1.000
_cell.length_b   1.000
_cell.length_c   1.000
_cell.angle_alpha   90.00
_cell.angle_beta   90.00
_cell.angle_gamma   90.00
#
_symmetry.space_group_name_H-M   'P 1'
#
loop_
_entity.id
_entity.type
_entity.pdbx_description
1 polymer ?
#
loop_
_entity_poly.entity_id
_entity_poly.type
_entity_poly.pdbx_seq_one_letter_code
_entity_poly.pdbx_strand_id
1 'polypeptide(L)'
;MGAQHSFLGIILLISAIILLYLSFYSLRKRSSNLYFYFSLLTLSVFFWCLGSAMEFFSVQMWAKIFWIKISYIGVATAAPLWFMVILEYAQHEKYLKSAYIGMLMVLPLVIILLAFTNDLHGLI
;
A
#
# COMPACT_ATOMS: atom_id res chain seq x y z
N MET A 1 -1.79 -3.59 -29.41
CA MET A 1 -1.21 -3.06 -28.15
C MET A 1 -2.13 -3.25 -26.92
N GLY A 2 -3.19 -4.07 -26.95
CA GLY A 2 -4.12 -4.25 -25.81
C GLY A 2 -3.89 -5.47 -24.91
N ALA A 3 -3.21 -6.52 -25.41
CA ALA A 3 -3.09 -7.79 -24.67
C ALA A 3 -2.10 -7.74 -23.48
N GLN A 4 -1.02 -6.96 -23.59
CA GLN A 4 0.00 -6.87 -22.54
C GLN A 4 -0.51 -6.16 -21.28
N HIS A 5 -1.31 -5.10 -21.44
CA HIS A 5 -1.90 -4.37 -20.31
C HIS A 5 -2.90 -5.21 -19.53
N SER A 6 -3.73 -6.00 -20.22
CA SER A 6 -4.69 -6.89 -19.57
C SER A 6 -4.02 -8.04 -18.79
N PHE A 7 -2.89 -8.56 -19.31
CA PHE A 7 -2.15 -9.63 -18.63
C PHE A 7 -1.55 -9.16 -17.30
N LEU A 8 -0.94 -7.96 -17.28
CA LEU A 8 -0.38 -7.38 -16.05
C LEU A 8 -1.47 -7.10 -15.00
N GLY A 9 -2.64 -6.60 -15.41
CA GLY A 9 -3.77 -6.38 -14.51
C GLY A 9 -4.25 -7.67 -13.83
N ILE A 10 -4.28 -8.80 -14.55
CA ILE A 10 -4.65 -10.10 -13.99
C ILE A 10 -3.62 -10.58 -12.96
N ILE A 11 -2.32 -10.45 -13.28
CA ILE A 11 -1.24 -10.81 -12.33
C ILE A 11 -1.39 -9.99 -11.04
N LEU A 12 -1.59 -8.68 -11.17
CA LEU A 12 -1.75 -7.78 -10.02
C LEU A 12 -2.99 -8.12 -9.18
N LEU A 13 -4.10 -8.52 -9.81
CA LEU A 13 -5.28 -9.01 -9.08
C LEU A 13 -4.99 -10.28 -8.29
N ILE A 14 -4.30 -11.26 -8.90
CA ILE A 14 -3.91 -12.49 -8.22
C ILE A 14 -2.99 -12.15 -7.04
N SER A 15 -2.00 -11.28 -7.24
CA SER A 15 -1.13 -10.79 -6.17
C SER A 15 -1.92 -10.12 -5.05
N ALA A 16 -2.92 -9.29 -5.37
CA ALA A 16 -3.79 -8.65 -4.39
C ALA A 16 -4.55 -9.68 -3.56
N ILE A 17 -5.13 -10.71 -4.18
CA ILE A 17 -5.85 -11.78 -3.46
C ILE A 17 -4.91 -12.52 -2.49
N ILE A 18 -3.69 -12.86 -2.94
CA ILE A 18 -2.68 -13.52 -2.11
C ILE A 18 -2.30 -12.62 -0.92
N LEU A 19 -2.05 -11.33 -1.16
CA LEU A 19 -1.69 -10.37 -0.13
C LEU A 19 -2.81 -10.17 0.90
N LEU A 20 -4.06 -10.12 0.44
CA LEU A 20 -5.23 -10.01 1.31
C LEU A 20 -5.35 -11.25 2.21
N TYR A 21 -5.19 -12.45 1.63
CA TYR A 21 -5.17 -13.70 2.39
C TYR A 21 -4.03 -13.70 3.43
N LEU A 22 -2.81 -13.32 3.05
CA LEU A 22 -1.67 -13.23 3.95
C LEU A 22 -1.90 -12.23 5.08
N SER A 23 -2.50 -11.08 4.79
CA SER A 23 -2.84 -10.08 5.80
C SER A 23 -3.80 -10.64 6.84
N PHE A 24 -4.89 -11.29 6.41
CA PHE A 24 -5.85 -11.93 7.32
C PHE A 24 -5.24 -13.10 8.10
N TYR A 25 -4.42 -13.93 7.45
CA TYR A 25 -3.74 -15.05 8.10
C TYR A 25 -2.78 -14.57 9.19
N SER A 26 -1.99 -13.52 8.91
CA SER A 26 -1.06 -12.91 9.87
C SER A 26 -1.79 -12.31 11.07
N LEU A 27 -2.93 -11.62 10.85
CA LEU A 27 -3.74 -11.05 11.94
C LEU A 27 -4.35 -12.09 12.87
N ARG A 28 -4.61 -13.30 12.39
CA ARG A 28 -5.12 -14.39 13.24
C ARG A 28 -4.04 -14.96 14.15
N LYS A 29 -2.79 -14.90 13.72
CA LYS A 29 -1.64 -15.52 14.38
C LYS A 29 -1.00 -14.58 15.41
N ARG A 30 -1.79 -13.81 16.18
CA ARG A 30 -1.43 -12.68 17.09
C ARG A 30 -0.38 -12.97 18.20
N SER A 31 0.66 -13.75 17.94
CA SER A 31 1.69 -14.11 18.89
C SER A 31 2.76 -13.04 19.08
N SER A 32 2.91 -12.10 18.14
CA SER A 32 3.88 -11.00 18.25
C SER A 32 3.46 -9.76 17.45
N ASN A 33 4.02 -8.60 17.80
CA ASN A 33 3.78 -7.34 17.08
C ASN A 33 4.31 -7.40 15.64
N LEU A 34 5.29 -8.26 15.35
CA LEU A 34 5.80 -8.51 14.00
C LEU A 34 4.68 -8.92 13.03
N TYR A 35 3.81 -9.84 13.44
CA TYR A 35 2.69 -10.29 12.61
C TYR A 35 1.65 -9.17 12.38
N PHE A 36 1.54 -8.24 13.32
CA PHE A 36 0.68 -7.08 13.18
C PHE A 36 1.24 -6.09 12.13
N TYR A 37 2.50 -5.69 12.24
CA TYR A 37 3.13 -4.80 11.26
C TYR A 37 3.19 -5.44 9.86
N PHE A 38 3.46 -6.74 9.79
CA PHE A 38 3.45 -7.48 8.53
C PHE A 38 2.05 -7.54 7.90
N SER A 39 0.99 -7.65 8.71
CA SER A 39 -0.38 -7.55 8.21
C SER A 39 -0.69 -6.17 7.63
N LEU A 40 -0.30 -5.09 8.32
CA LEU A 40 -0.52 -3.74 7.83
C LEU A 40 0.22 -3.51 6.51
N LEU A 41 1.48 -3.94 6.43
CA LEU A 41 2.26 -3.91 5.20
C LEU A 41 1.58 -4.67 4.07
N THR A 42 1.17 -5.92 4.29
CA THR A 42 0.54 -6.72 3.23
C THR A 42 -0.80 -6.14 2.80
N LEU A 43 -1.54 -5.51 3.72
CA LEU A 43 -2.76 -4.75 3.40
C LEU A 43 -2.47 -3.50 2.57
N SER A 44 -1.39 -2.79 2.89
CA SER A 44 -0.91 -1.64 2.11
C SER A 44 -0.57 -2.03 0.67
N VAL A 45 0.22 -3.10 0.51
CA VAL A 45 0.58 -3.61 -0.82
C VAL A 45 -0.64 -4.17 -1.55
N PHE A 46 -1.63 -4.73 -0.83
CA PHE A 46 -2.91 -5.12 -1.42
C PHE A 46 -3.62 -3.92 -2.08
N PHE A 47 -3.75 -2.79 -1.37
CA PHE A 47 -4.36 -1.58 -1.94
C PHE A 47 -3.58 -1.05 -3.14
N TRP A 48 -2.25 -1.15 -3.10
CA TRP A 48 -1.40 -0.81 -4.25
C TRP A 48 -1.73 -1.70 -5.45
N CYS A 49 -1.63 -3.02 -5.30
CA CYS A 49 -1.88 -3.97 -6.39
C CYS A 49 -3.32 -3.87 -6.92
N LEU A 50 -4.31 -3.68 -6.05
CA LEU A 50 -5.71 -3.51 -6.43
C LEU A 50 -5.91 -2.24 -7.26
N GLY A 51 -5.37 -1.10 -6.79
CA GLY A 51 -5.45 0.17 -7.52
C GLY A 51 -4.79 0.06 -8.89
N SER A 52 -3.57 -0.44 -8.96
CA SER A 52 -2.86 -0.63 -10.23
C SER A 52 -3.58 -1.61 -11.16
N ALA A 53 -4.15 -2.71 -10.66
CA ALA A 53 -4.90 -3.64 -11.50
C ALA A 53 -6.16 -3.00 -12.09
N MET A 54 -6.92 -2.26 -11.28
CA MET A 54 -8.14 -1.61 -11.72
C MET A 54 -7.88 -0.44 -12.67
N GLU A 55 -6.74 0.23 -12.54
CA GLU A 55 -6.26 1.20 -13.52
C GLU A 55 -6.09 0.56 -14.90
N PHE A 56 -5.49 -0.64 -14.99
CA PHE A 56 -5.35 -1.37 -16.25
C PHE A 56 -6.67 -1.81 -16.87
N PHE A 57 -7.67 -2.16 -16.04
CA PHE A 57 -9.00 -2.54 -16.52
C PHE A 57 -9.91 -1.36 -16.84
N SER A 58 -9.60 -0.16 -16.36
CA SER A 58 -10.40 1.03 -16.57
C SER A 58 -10.20 1.58 -17.98
N VAL A 59 -11.30 1.80 -18.71
CA VAL A 59 -11.26 2.42 -20.04
C VAL A 59 -11.34 3.94 -19.92
N GLN A 60 -12.19 4.44 -19.02
CA GLN A 60 -12.41 5.86 -18.83
C GLN A 60 -11.29 6.51 -18.03
N MET A 61 -10.85 7.70 -18.46
CA MET A 61 -9.76 8.45 -17.82
C MET A 61 -10.04 8.77 -16.35
N TRP A 62 -11.27 9.18 -16.03
CA TRP A 62 -11.66 9.50 -14.66
C TRP A 62 -11.55 8.28 -13.72
N ALA A 63 -11.87 7.09 -14.23
CA ALA A 63 -11.77 5.84 -13.46
C ALA A 63 -10.30 5.46 -13.23
N LYS A 64 -9.43 5.64 -14.22
CA LYS A 64 -7.98 5.45 -14.07
C LYS A 64 -7.40 6.35 -12.98
N ILE A 65 -7.71 7.65 -13.01
CA ILE A 65 -7.24 8.62 -12.02
C ILE A 65 -7.70 8.23 -10.61
N PHE A 66 -8.96 7.81 -10.46
CA PHE A 66 -9.48 7.33 -9.18
C PHE A 66 -8.67 6.14 -8.64
N TRP A 67 -8.41 5.12 -9.47
CA TRP A 67 -7.67 3.94 -9.06
C TRP A 67 -6.18 4.21 -8.78
N ILE A 68 -5.56 5.14 -9.52
CA ILE A 68 -4.23 5.65 -9.22
C ILE A 68 -4.19 6.30 -7.83
N LYS A 69 -5.18 7.13 -7.48
CA LYS A 69 -5.28 7.74 -6.14
C LYS A 69 -5.36 6.66 -5.04
N ILE A 70 -6.10 5.57 -5.25
CA ILE A 70 -6.13 4.43 -4.33
C ILE A 70 -4.75 3.73 -4.27
N SER A 71 -4.09 3.53 -5.41
CA SER A 71 -2.74 2.98 -5.47
C SER A 71 -1.73 3.81 -4.67
N TYR A 72 -1.87 5.15 -4.67
CA TYR A 72 -1.02 6.06 -3.91
C TYR A 72 -1.08 5.80 -2.39
N ILE A 73 -2.24 5.44 -1.85
CA ILE A 73 -2.39 5.06 -0.44
C ILE A 73 -1.50 3.86 -0.14
N GLY A 74 -1.58 2.82 -0.98
CA GLY A 74 -0.83 1.59 -0.80
C GLY A 74 0.68 1.75 -0.98
N VAL A 75 1.13 2.42 -2.04
CA VAL A 75 2.57 2.58 -2.31
C VAL A 75 3.25 3.50 -1.31
N ALA A 76 2.61 4.61 -0.92
CA ALA A 76 3.18 5.57 0.02
C ALA A 76 3.34 4.95 1.41
N THR A 77 2.35 4.17 1.87
CA THR A 77 2.39 3.55 3.20
C THR A 77 3.19 2.23 3.25
N ALA A 78 3.49 1.61 2.11
CA ALA A 78 4.26 0.35 2.08
C ALA A 78 5.69 0.50 2.62
N ALA A 79 6.42 1.53 2.20
CA ALA A 79 7.80 1.77 2.64
C ALA A 79 7.93 1.98 4.17
N PRO A 80 7.15 2.86 4.82
CA PRO A 80 7.23 3.03 6.27
C PRO A 80 6.76 1.78 7.03
N LEU A 81 5.77 1.05 6.54
CA LEU A 81 5.35 -0.21 7.16
C LEU A 81 6.41 -1.31 7.02
N TRP A 82 7.10 -1.38 5.89
CA TRP A 82 8.25 -2.28 5.69
C TRP A 82 9.37 -1.98 6.70
N PHE A 83 9.65 -0.69 6.92
CA PHE A 83 10.62 -0.26 7.91
C PHE A 83 10.23 -0.67 9.34
N MET A 84 8.94 -0.55 9.71
CA MET A 84 8.45 -1.02 11.02
C MET A 84 8.63 -2.53 11.18
N VAL A 85 8.34 -3.32 10.14
CA VAL A 85 8.57 -4.77 10.14
C VAL A 85 10.06 -5.09 10.37
N ILE A 86 10.97 -4.38 9.71
CA ILE A 86 12.41 -4.57 9.89
C ILE A 86 12.85 -4.23 11.32
N LEU A 87 12.38 -3.10 11.88
CA LEU A 87 12.72 -2.69 13.24
C LEU A 87 12.26 -3.71 14.28
N GLU A 88 11.05 -4.22 14.12
CA GLU A 88 10.51 -5.26 14.99
C GLU A 88 11.31 -6.57 14.85
N TYR A 89 11.60 -6.98 13.61
CA TYR A 89 12.41 -8.17 13.33
C TYR A 89 13.83 -8.07 13.91
N ALA A 90 14.44 -6.88 13.86
CA ALA A 90 15.74 -6.58 14.42
C ALA A 90 15.72 -6.31 15.94
N GLN A 91 14.56 -6.49 16.62
CA GLN A 91 14.39 -6.25 18.05
C GLN A 91 14.75 -4.81 18.48
N HIS A 92 14.51 -3.85 17.59
CA HIS A 92 14.72 -2.42 17.80
C HIS A 92 13.43 -1.68 18.17
N GLU A 93 12.60 -2.30 19.02
CA GLU A 93 11.29 -1.80 19.47
C GLU A 93 11.35 -0.40 20.11
N LYS A 94 12.52 0.03 20.61
CA LYS A 94 12.74 1.38 21.15
C LYS A 94 12.41 2.50 20.16
N TYR A 95 12.45 2.23 18.86
CA TYR A 95 12.10 3.16 17.79
C TYR A 95 10.66 3.01 17.28
N LEU A 96 9.91 2.01 17.77
CA LEU A 96 8.49 1.79 17.43
C LEU A 96 7.53 2.50 18.42
N LYS A 97 7.97 3.63 18.98
CA LYS A 97 7.09 4.47 19.81
C LYS A 97 6.14 5.26 18.93
N SER A 98 4.95 5.56 19.46
CA SER A 98 3.92 6.34 18.76
C SER A 98 4.43 7.66 18.17
N ALA A 99 5.36 8.34 18.85
CA ALA A 99 5.98 9.56 18.36
C ALA A 99 6.81 9.36 17.07
N TYR A 100 7.65 8.31 17.02
CA TYR A 100 8.48 8.00 15.85
C TYR A 100 7.64 7.45 14.70
N ILE A 101 6.64 6.62 15.00
CA ILE A 101 5.68 6.13 14.00
C ILE A 101 4.90 7.30 13.42
N GLY A 102 4.42 8.23 14.26
CA GLY A 102 3.74 9.44 13.83
C GLY A 102 4.61 10.26 12.88
N MET A 103 5.87 10.53 13.25
CA MET A 103 6.84 11.25 12.41
C MET A 103 7.09 10.55 11.08
N LEU A 104 7.25 9.22 11.09
CA LEU A 104 7.46 8.41 9.89
C LEU A 104 6.23 8.43 8.96
N MET A 105 5.02 8.48 9.54
CA MET A 105 3.75 8.52 8.80
C MET A 105 3.39 9.92 8.28
N VAL A 106 4.06 10.99 8.70
CA VAL A 106 3.86 12.33 8.11
C VAL A 106 4.19 12.33 6.62
N LEU A 107 5.31 11.72 6.24
CA LEU A 107 5.76 11.68 4.85
C LEU A 107 4.74 11.02 3.89
N PRO A 108 4.26 9.77 4.12
CA PRO A 108 3.27 9.18 3.25
C PRO A 108 1.94 9.93 3.26
N LEU A 109 1.54 10.55 4.39
CA LEU A 109 0.35 11.39 4.45
C LEU A 109 0.47 12.60 3.52
N VAL A 110 1.61 13.29 3.53
CA VAL A 110 1.85 14.42 2.61
C VAL A 110 1.78 13.95 1.16
N ILE A 111 2.41 12.83 0.81
CA ILE A 111 2.37 12.27 -0.55
C ILE A 111 0.92 11.95 -0.98
N ILE A 112 0.14 11.31 -0.10
CA ILE A 112 -1.26 10.99 -0.38
C ILE A 112 -2.08 12.27 -0.57
N LEU A 113 -1.92 13.26 0.30
CA LEU A 113 -2.64 14.53 0.18
C LEU A 113 -2.31 15.26 -1.12
N LEU A 114 -1.03 15.29 -1.51
CA LEU A 114 -0.62 15.86 -2.79
C LEU A 114 -1.24 15.09 -3.96
N ALA A 115 -1.28 13.76 -3.91
CA ALA A 115 -1.81 12.95 -5.01
C ALA A 115 -3.32 13.14 -5.17
N PHE A 116 -4.03 13.28 -4.05
CA PHE A 116 -5.49 13.51 -4.07
C PHE A 116 -5.85 14.93 -4.52
N THR A 117 -5.02 15.92 -4.16
CA THR A 117 -5.19 17.33 -4.53
C THR A 117 -4.50 17.68 -5.85
N ASN A 118 -3.99 16.68 -6.58
CA ASN A 118 -3.23 16.93 -7.78
C ASN A 118 -4.03 17.66 -8.87
N ASP A 119 -5.35 17.43 -8.94
CA ASP A 119 -6.24 18.12 -9.89
C ASP A 119 -6.23 19.66 -9.72
N LEU A 120 -5.76 20.17 -8.58
CA LEU A 120 -5.66 21.60 -8.27
C LEU A 120 -4.28 22.20 -8.58
N HIS A 121 -3.20 21.39 -8.59
CA HIS A 121 -1.81 21.89 -8.59
C HIS A 121 -0.92 21.28 -9.68
N GLY A 122 -1.21 20.06 -10.15
CA GLY A 122 -0.44 19.35 -11.18
C GLY A 122 1.00 18.97 -10.76
N LEU A 123 1.24 18.72 -9.47
CA LEU A 123 2.58 18.52 -8.91
C LEU A 123 3.09 17.07 -8.98
N ILE A 124 2.20 16.07 -9.06
CA ILE A 124 2.55 14.63 -9.09
C ILE A 124 1.56 13.75 -9.86
#